data_AF-A0A936XDT4-F1
#
_entry.id   AF-A0A936XDT4-F1
#
_cell.length_a   1.000
_cell.length_b   1.000
_cell.length_c   1.000
_cell.angle_alpha   90.00
_cell.angle_beta   90.00
_cell.angle_gamma   90.00
#
_symmetry.space_group_name_H-M   'P 1'
#
loop_
_entity.id
_entity.type
_entity.pdbx_description
1 polymer ?
#
loop_
_entity_poly.entity_id
_entity_poly.type
_entity_poly.pdbx_seq_one_letter_code
_entity_poly.pdbx_strand_id
1 'polypeptide(L)' 'MTLDLAYDPRWVGTVFQVCNLQGQVVMQIQVKAKIQTLDISQLRPGIYFLAAKKGDGESYKQKFVKL' A
#
# COMPACT_ATOMS: atom_id res chain seq x y z
N MET A 1 -5.96 5.17 -6.78
CA MET A 1 -5.62 5.81 -5.49
C MET A 1 -4.21 6.36 -5.60
N THR A 2 -3.93 7.55 -5.08
CA THR A 2 -2.56 8.10 -5.07
C THR A 2 -1.88 7.76 -3.75
N LEU A 3 -0.73 7.11 -3.83
CA LEU A 3 0.17 6.86 -2.70
C LEU A 3 1.25 7.94 -2.71
N ASP A 4 1.29 8.77 -1.66
CA ASP A 4 2.29 9.81 -1.49
C ASP A 4 3.24 9.43 -0.34
N LEU A 5 4.51 9.24 -0.68
CA LEU A 5 5.61 8.85 0.19
C LEU A 5 6.72 9.91 0.16
N ALA A 6 6.41 11.14 -0.25
CA ALA A 6 7.39 12.22 -0.40
C ALA A 6 8.19 12.50 0.88
N TYR A 7 7.60 12.24 2.06
CA TYR A 7 8.22 12.44 3.35
C TYR A 7 9.42 11.50 3.62
N ASP A 8 9.41 10.28 3.07
CA ASP A 8 10.54 9.36 3.23
C ASP A 8 10.86 8.59 1.93
N PRO A 9 11.90 8.98 1.19
CA PRO A 9 12.25 8.35 -0.08
C PRO A 9 12.74 6.89 0.06
N ARG A 10 13.07 6.43 1.28
CA ARG A 10 13.54 5.06 1.54
C ARG A 10 12.45 4.01 1.33
N TRP A 11 11.20 4.44 1.13
CA TRP A 11 10.12 3.53 0.72
C TRP A 11 10.25 3.04 -0.73
N VAL A 12 10.99 3.75 -1.60
CA VAL A 12 11.20 3.31 -2.99
C VAL A 12 11.96 1.98 -3.02
N GLY A 13 11.46 1.02 -3.78
CA GLY A 13 11.98 -0.35 -3.86
C GLY A 13 11.33 -1.32 -2.88
N THR A 14 10.62 -0.84 -1.86
CA THR A 14 9.89 -1.70 -0.92
C THR A 14 8.60 -2.25 -1.53
N VAL A 15 8.15 -3.40 -1.02
CA VAL A 15 6.87 -4.01 -1.40
C VAL A 15 5.82 -3.66 -0.35
N PHE A 16 4.77 -2.99 -0.80
CA PHE A 16 3.56 -2.76 -0.03
C PHE A 16 2.55 -3.88 -0.32
N GLN A 17 1.79 -4.26 0.70
CA GLN A 17 0.75 -5.27 0.62
C GLN A 17 -0.61 -4.61 0.89
N VAL A 18 -1.63 -4.99 0.12
CA VAL A 18 -3.02 -4.63 0.39
C VAL A 18 -3.72 -5.86 0.94
N CYS A 19 -4.34 -5.73 2.12
CA CYS A 19 -5.11 -6.77 2.76
C CYS A 19 -6.58 -6.38 2.88
N ASN A 20 -7.48 -7.35 2.78
CA ASN A 20 -8.90 -7.17 3.10
C ASN A 20 -9.14 -7.19 4.63
N LEU A 21 -10.39 -6.99 5.06
CA LEU A 21 -10.81 -7.04 6.47
C LEU A 21 -10.52 -8.38 7.16
N GLN A 22 -10.46 -9.48 6.40
CA GLN A 22 -10.12 -10.81 6.91
C GLN A 22 -8.61 -11.02 7.06
N GLY A 23 -7.79 -10.02 6.72
CA GLY A 23 -6.33 -10.09 6.79
C GLY A 23 -5.67 -10.81 5.60
N GLN A 24 -6.45 -11.20 4.58
CA GLN A 24 -5.90 -11.84 3.39
C GLN A 24 -5.24 -10.80 2.49
N VAL A 25 -4.00 -11.07 2.05
CA VAL A 25 -3.29 -10.24 1.06
C VAL A 25 -3.96 -10.44 -0.31
N VAL A 26 -4.50 -9.36 -0.87
CA VAL A 26 -5.23 -9.37 -2.16
C VAL A 26 -4.45 -8.70 -3.29
N MET A 27 -3.41 -7.93 -2.94
CA MET A 27 -2.55 -7.24 -3.91
C MET A 27 -1.19 -6.94 -3.28
N GLN A 28 -0.14 -7.00 -4.09
CA GLN A 28 1.20 -6.54 -3.74
C GLN A 28 1.64 -5.47 -4.73
N ILE A 29 2.27 -4.40 -4.23
CA ILE A 29 2.73 -3.28 -5.03
C ILE A 29 4.21 -3.04 -4.72
N GLN A 30 5.05 -3.10 -5.75
CA GLN A 30 6.40 -2.54 -5.64
C GLN A 30 6.33 -1.02 -5.80
N VAL A 31 6.87 -0.30 -4.82
CA VAL A 31 6.98 1.16 -4.86
C VAL A 31 8.13 1.53 -5.81
N LYS A 32 7.80 2.24 -6.88
CA LYS A 32 8.73 2.67 -7.93
C LYS A 32 9.03 4.17 -7.89
N ALA A 33 8.18 4.96 -7.23
CA ALA A 33 8.33 6.41 -7.14
C ALA A 33 7.80 6.94 -5.79
N LYS A 34 8.22 8.16 -5.43
CA LYS A 34 7.75 8.84 -4.20
C LYS A 34 6.25 9.11 -4.23
N ILE A 35 5.73 9.48 -5.40
CA ILE A 35 4.31 9.64 -5.65
C ILE A 35 3.94 8.60 -6.70
N GLN A 36 3.03 7.69 -6.37
CA GLN A 36 2.67 6.59 -7.25
C GLN A 36 1.16 6.40 -7.26
N THR A 37 0.60 6.32 -8.47
CA THR A 37 -0.79 5.93 -8.66
C THR A 37 -0.90 4.41 -8.55
N LEU A 38 -1.79 3.96 -7.68
CA LEU A 38 -2.17 2.56 -7.52
C LEU A 38 -3.48 2.31 -8.25
N ASP A 39 -3.44 1.36 -9.20
CA ASP A 39 -4.64 0.81 -9.81
C ASP A 39 -5.28 -0.18 -8.82
N ILE A 40 -6.49 0.16 -8.39
CA ILE A 40 -7.32 -0.63 -7.48
C ILE A 40 -8.64 -1.02 -8.13
N SER A 41 -8.74 -0.95 -9.46
CA SER A 41 -9.95 -1.26 -10.23
C SER A 41 -10.44 -2.69 -10.02
N GLN A 42 -9.52 -3.63 -9.81
CA GLN A 42 -9.82 -5.05 -9.60
C GLN A 42 -10.27 -5.37 -8.17
N LEU A 43 -10.16 -4.42 -7.24
CA LEU A 43 -10.65 -4.60 -5.88
C LEU A 43 -12.17 -4.40 -5.85
N ARG A 44 -12.87 -5.34 -5.22
CA ARG A 44 -14.31 -5.19 -4.94
C ARG A 44 -14.53 -4.02 -3.96
N PRO A 45 -15.73 -3.43 -3.93
CA PRO A 45 -16.07 -2.46 -2.89
C PRO A 45 -15.85 -3.05 -1.48
N GLY A 46 -15.25 -2.27 -0.59
CA GLY A 46 -14.90 -2.74 0.75
C GLY A 46 -13.80 -1.95 1.45
N ILE A 47 -13.47 -2.38 2.66
CA ILE A 47 -12.38 -1.81 3.48
C ILE A 47 -11.10 -2.62 3.25
N TYR A 48 -10.00 -1.90 3.06
CA TYR A 48 -8.68 -2.46 2.82
C TYR A 48 -7.62 -1.77 3.68
N PHE A 49 -6.53 -2.49 3.91
CA PHE A 49 -5.33 -2.00 4.59
C PHE A 49 -4.14 -2.10 3.66
N LEU A 50 -3.48 -0.98 3.41
CA LEU A 50 -2.18 -0.92 2.79
C LEU A 50 -1.11 -0.98 3.88
N ALA A 51 -0.18 -1.92 3.79
CA ALA A 51 0.86 -2.12 4.79
C ALA A 51 2.22 -2.40 4.16
N ALA A 52 3.29 -1.90 4.79
CA ALA A 52 4.66 -2.23 4.43
C ALA A 52 5.55 -2.23 5.66
N LYS A 53 6.66 -2.96 5.60
CA LYS A 53 7.71 -2.95 6.61
C LYS A 53 9.06 -2.82 5.91
N LYS A 54 9.85 -1.83 6.33
CA LYS A 54 11.23 -1.64 5.87
C LYS A 54 12.15 -2.65 6.56
N GLY A 55 13.34 -2.83 5.98
CA GLY A 55 14.40 -3.65 6.58
C GLY A 55 14.91 -3.10 7.92
N ASP A 56 14.79 -1.79 8.16
CA ASP A 56 15.17 -1.12 9.42
C ASP A 56 14.11 -1.23 10.53
N GLY A 57 12.99 -1.91 10.25
CA GLY A 57 11.92 -2.18 11.22
C GLY A 57 10.77 -1.18 11.20
N GLU A 58 10.89 -0.05 10.48
CA GLU A 58 9.81 0.92 10.36
C GLU A 58 8.63 0.34 9.55
N SER A 59 7.39 0.66 9.96
CA SER A 59 6.19 0.14 9.32
C SER A 59 5.26 1.24 8.85
N TYR A 60 4.73 1.08 7.64
CA TYR A 60 3.65 1.91 7.10
C TYR A 60 2.35 1.14 7.18
N LYS A 61 1.28 1.79 7.65
CA LYS A 61 -0.08 1.23 7.64
C LYS A 61 -1.10 2.31 7.33
N GLN A 62 -1.97 2.06 6.36
CA GLN A 62 -3.04 2.97 5.97
C GLN A 62 -4.31 2.20 5.65
N LYS A 63 -5.44 2.63 6.21
CA LYS A 63 -6.76 2.12 5.86
C LYS A 63 -7.35 2.94 4.71
N PHE A 64 -8.00 2.30 3.75
CA PHE A 64 -8.80 2.97 2.74
C PHE A 64 -10.10 2.21 2.46
N VAL A 65 -11.08 2.91 1.89
CA VAL A 65 -12.35 2.34 1.45
C VAL A 65 -12.40 2.42 -0.07
N LYS A 66 -12.61 1.27 -0.73
CA LYS A 66 -12.98 1.23 -2.14
C LYS A 66 -14.50 1.31 -2.20
N LEU A 67 -15.01 2.35 -2.86
CA LEU A 67 -16.42 2.50 -3.20
C LEU A 67 -16.77 1.72 -4.47
#